data_AF-F9VN84-F1
#
_entry.id   AF-F9VN84-F1
#
_cell.length_a   1.000
_cell.length_b   1.000
_cell.length_c   1.000
_cell.angle_alpha   90.00
_cell.angle_beta   90.00
_cell.angle_gamma   90.00
#
_symmetry.space_group_name_H-M   'P 1'
#
loop_
_entity.id
_entity.type
_entity.pdbx_description
1 polymer ?
#
loop_
_entity_poly.entity_id
_entity_poly.type
_entity_poly.pdbx_seq_one_letter_code
_entity_poly.pdbx_strand_id
1 'polypeptide(L)'
;MNVIELVELVNKKRREMNKEKLEEEIRRTLNQLSELRDSIEKLREVKTKMILCSEEINEDKKSVLQSNDPDYISNMVNLIYQKVNNCYKKIEEERRIKIEEQKRRIREINEKILVYKKIFKNIFNENIDVYILSDKLEDLDSEIKKGESEIERLNDILKSRVGSNLELLVKLIENNEIEIDQENLNEVIELIRFLVNKGLILSLRFSK
;
A
#
# COMPACT_ATOMS: atom_id res chain seq x y z
N MET A 1 -30.82 -11.84 -30.42
CA MET A 1 -32.05 -11.12 -30.81
C MET A 1 -31.65 -9.73 -31.26
N ASN A 2 -31.76 -9.39 -32.54
CA ASN A 2 -31.39 -8.06 -33.05
C ASN A 2 -32.58 -7.08 -32.96
N VAL A 3 -32.33 -5.77 -33.10
CA VAL A 3 -33.37 -4.71 -33.00
C VAL A 3 -34.51 -4.91 -34.00
N ILE A 4 -34.23 -5.44 -35.19
CA ILE A 4 -35.19 -5.77 -36.25
C ILE A 4 -36.11 -6.93 -35.80
N GLU A 5 -35.57 -7.98 -35.19
CA GLU A 5 -36.38 -9.08 -34.63
C GLU A 5 -37.30 -8.61 -33.50
N LEU A 6 -36.83 -7.67 -32.68
CA LEU A 6 -37.63 -7.03 -31.62
C LEU A 6 -38.78 -6.20 -32.20
N VAL A 7 -38.53 -5.46 -33.27
CA VAL A 7 -39.54 -4.66 -33.98
C VAL A 7 -40.60 -5.56 -34.64
N GLU A 8 -40.20 -6.70 -35.20
CA GLU A 8 -41.14 -7.68 -35.78
C GLU A 8 -42.03 -8.33 -34.71
N LEU A 9 -41.46 -8.69 -33.56
CA LEU A 9 -42.19 -9.26 -32.42
C LEU A 9 -43.20 -8.26 -31.83
N VAL A 10 -42.80 -6.98 -31.71
CA VAL A 10 -43.67 -5.88 -31.28
C VAL A 10 -44.82 -5.66 -32.29
N ASN A 11 -44.53 -5.70 -33.58
CA ASN A 11 -45.53 -5.55 -34.64
C ASN A 11 -46.51 -6.73 -34.70
N LYS A 12 -46.08 -7.94 -34.31
CA LYS A 12 -46.94 -9.12 -34.19
C LYS A 12 -47.84 -9.03 -32.96
N LYS A 13 -47.28 -8.77 -31.76
CA LYS A 13 -48.05 -8.55 -30.51
C LYS A 13 -49.06 -7.40 -30.63
N ARG A 14 -48.71 -6.33 -31.36
CA ARG A 14 -49.62 -5.20 -31.67
C ARG A 14 -50.92 -5.63 -32.37
N ARG A 15 -50.90 -6.70 -33.17
CA ARG A 15 -52.10 -7.22 -33.84
C ARG A 15 -52.98 -8.07 -32.93
N GLU A 16 -52.43 -8.53 -31.80
CA GLU A 16 -53.04 -9.50 -30.90
C GLU A 16 -53.53 -8.85 -29.57
N MET A 17 -53.19 -7.59 -29.29
CA MET A 17 -53.45 -6.90 -28.01
C MET A 17 -54.17 -5.55 -28.17
N ASN A 18 -55.04 -5.18 -27.20
CA ASN A 18 -55.65 -3.85 -27.12
C ASN A 18 -54.59 -2.76 -26.84
N LYS A 19 -54.82 -1.55 -27.38
CA LYS A 19 -53.87 -0.42 -27.42
C LYS A 19 -53.19 -0.11 -26.08
N GLU A 20 -53.94 -0.09 -24.98
CA GLU A 20 -53.39 0.20 -23.64
C GLU A 20 -52.39 -0.86 -23.17
N LYS A 21 -52.70 -2.15 -23.36
CA LYS A 21 -51.77 -3.24 -23.02
C LYS A 21 -50.51 -3.21 -23.89
N LEU A 22 -50.64 -2.78 -25.14
CA LEU A 22 -49.50 -2.61 -26.05
C LEU A 22 -48.61 -1.44 -25.62
N GLU A 23 -49.20 -0.30 -25.25
CA GLU A 23 -48.45 0.85 -24.73
C GLU A 23 -47.71 0.51 -23.43
N GLU A 24 -48.34 -0.26 -22.54
CA GLU A 24 -47.71 -0.74 -21.31
C GLU A 24 -46.55 -1.70 -21.60
N GLU A 25 -46.72 -2.65 -22.51
CA GLU A 25 -45.67 -3.59 -22.91
C GLU A 25 -44.49 -2.88 -23.59
N ILE A 26 -44.77 -1.87 -24.44
CA ILE A 26 -43.75 -1.03 -25.07
C ILE A 26 -42.97 -0.26 -23.98
N ARG A 27 -43.65 0.34 -23.00
CA ARG A 27 -42.97 1.04 -21.89
C ARG A 27 -42.09 0.11 -21.07
N ARG A 28 -42.59 -1.09 -20.73
CA ARG A 28 -41.80 -2.11 -20.02
C ARG A 28 -40.55 -2.50 -20.82
N THR A 29 -40.71 -2.75 -22.12
CA THR A 29 -39.60 -3.13 -23.01
C THR A 29 -38.55 -2.00 -23.10
N LEU A 30 -38.99 -0.75 -23.22
CA LEU A 30 -38.09 0.41 -23.27
C LEU A 30 -37.30 0.59 -21.96
N ASN A 31 -37.95 0.38 -20.81
CA ASN A 31 -37.27 0.43 -19.50
C ASN A 31 -36.22 -0.68 -19.39
N GLN A 32 -36.57 -1.92 -19.75
CA GLN A 32 -35.64 -3.05 -19.75
C GLN A 32 -34.43 -2.81 -20.66
N LEU A 33 -34.65 -2.23 -21.85
CA LEU A 33 -33.55 -1.87 -22.76
C LEU A 33 -32.64 -0.79 -22.16
N SER A 34 -33.20 0.19 -21.44
CA SER A 34 -32.42 1.21 -20.74
C SER A 34 -31.56 0.60 -19.63
N GLU A 35 -32.13 -0.27 -18.80
CA GLU A 35 -31.40 -0.95 -17.73
C GLU A 35 -30.29 -1.87 -18.25
N LEU A 36 -30.54 -2.56 -19.36
CA LEU A 36 -29.51 -3.36 -20.03
C LEU A 36 -28.39 -2.49 -20.59
N ARG A 37 -28.70 -1.29 -21.11
CA ARG A 37 -27.69 -0.35 -21.60
C ARG A 37 -26.79 0.13 -20.45
N ASP A 38 -27.36 0.49 -19.30
CA ASP A 38 -26.59 0.89 -18.12
C ASP A 38 -25.74 -0.27 -17.60
N SER A 39 -26.26 -1.49 -17.66
CA SER A 39 -25.54 -2.71 -17.32
C SER A 39 -24.32 -2.93 -18.21
N ILE A 40 -24.40 -2.62 -19.52
CA ILE A 40 -23.26 -2.70 -20.44
C ILE A 40 -22.13 -1.73 -20.05
N GLU A 41 -22.46 -0.52 -19.60
CA GLU A 41 -21.45 0.45 -19.14
C GLU A 41 -20.76 -0.04 -17.86
N LYS A 42 -21.52 -0.53 -16.87
CA LYS A 42 -20.98 -1.14 -15.65
C LYS A 42 -20.08 -2.33 -15.96
N LEU A 43 -20.44 -3.17 -16.92
CA LEU A 43 -19.61 -4.30 -17.34
C LEU A 43 -18.28 -3.86 -17.98
N ARG A 44 -18.25 -2.72 -18.68
CA ARG A 44 -16.98 -2.15 -19.20
C ARG A 44 -16.06 -1.72 -18.08
N GLU A 45 -16.59 -1.07 -17.03
CA GLU A 45 -15.81 -0.69 -15.85
C GLU A 45 -15.32 -1.90 -15.07
N VAL A 46 -16.20 -2.91 -14.88
CA VAL A 46 -15.83 -4.17 -14.24
C VAL A 46 -14.69 -4.83 -14.98
N LYS A 47 -14.74 -4.93 -16.32
CA LYS A 47 -13.72 -5.60 -17.12
C LYS A 47 -12.30 -5.13 -16.83
N THR A 48 -12.11 -3.83 -16.59
CA THR A 48 -10.79 -3.24 -16.26
C THR A 48 -10.32 -3.63 -14.86
N LYS A 49 -11.24 -3.76 -13.89
CA LYS A 49 -10.94 -4.08 -12.48
C LYS A 49 -10.95 -5.58 -12.17
N MET A 50 -11.58 -6.38 -13.04
CA MET A 50 -11.84 -7.81 -12.85
C MET A 50 -10.59 -8.66 -12.75
N ILE A 51 -9.47 -8.21 -13.35
CA ILE A 51 -8.21 -8.96 -13.37
C ILE A 51 -7.70 -9.21 -11.94
N LEU A 52 -7.97 -8.29 -11.02
CA LEU A 52 -7.52 -8.38 -9.62
C LEU A 52 -8.56 -9.02 -8.68
N CYS A 53 -9.82 -9.12 -9.12
CA CYS A 53 -10.96 -9.51 -8.28
C CYS A 53 -11.75 -10.70 -8.84
N SER A 54 -11.14 -11.50 -9.72
CA SER A 54 -11.84 -12.50 -10.53
C SER A 54 -12.48 -13.62 -9.72
N GLU A 55 -11.88 -14.00 -8.59
CA GLU A 55 -12.38 -15.09 -7.75
C GLU A 55 -13.73 -14.75 -7.08
N GLU A 56 -13.96 -13.48 -6.72
CA GLU A 56 -15.16 -13.05 -5.97
C GLU A 56 -16.45 -13.05 -6.81
N ILE A 57 -16.36 -13.14 -8.13
CA ILE A 57 -17.49 -12.94 -9.05
C ILE A 57 -17.65 -14.05 -10.10
N ASN A 58 -16.83 -15.09 -10.07
CA ASN A 58 -16.83 -16.14 -11.10
C ASN A 58 -18.17 -16.88 -11.19
N GLU A 59 -18.79 -17.17 -10.03
CA GLU A 59 -20.11 -17.83 -9.98
C GLU A 59 -21.23 -16.89 -10.45
N ASP A 60 -21.24 -15.64 -10.00
CA ASP A 60 -22.22 -14.64 -10.41
C ASP A 60 -22.16 -14.37 -11.92
N LYS A 61 -20.95 -14.29 -12.48
CA LYS A 61 -20.72 -14.13 -13.93
C LYS A 61 -21.29 -15.30 -14.72
N LYS A 62 -21.11 -16.53 -14.23
CA LYS A 62 -21.67 -17.74 -14.86
C LYS A 62 -23.20 -17.70 -14.87
N SER A 63 -23.81 -17.28 -13.77
CA SER A 63 -25.27 -17.13 -13.65
C SER A 63 -25.84 -16.07 -14.61
N VAL A 64 -25.15 -14.93 -14.79
CA VAL A 64 -25.53 -13.92 -15.78
C VAL A 64 -25.49 -14.47 -17.21
N LEU A 65 -24.45 -15.23 -17.56
CA LEU A 65 -24.27 -15.78 -18.92
C LEU A 65 -25.28 -16.89 -19.27
N GLN A 66 -25.93 -17.48 -18.26
CA GLN A 66 -26.90 -18.56 -18.43
C GLN A 66 -28.35 -18.08 -18.38
N SER A 67 -28.60 -16.82 -18.00
CA SER A 67 -29.94 -16.24 -17.94
C SER A 67 -30.32 -15.55 -19.24
N ASN A 68 -31.60 -15.61 -19.58
CA ASN A 68 -32.22 -14.83 -20.66
C ASN A 68 -33.23 -13.80 -20.12
N ASP A 69 -33.35 -13.66 -18.80
CA ASP A 69 -34.24 -12.71 -18.13
C ASP A 69 -33.52 -11.35 -17.98
N PRO A 70 -33.98 -10.29 -18.68
CA PRO A 70 -33.36 -8.96 -18.63
C PRO A 70 -33.27 -8.35 -17.23
N ASP A 71 -34.31 -8.54 -16.40
CA ASP A 71 -34.38 -7.94 -15.06
C ASP A 71 -33.41 -8.66 -14.13
N TYR A 72 -33.34 -9.99 -14.24
CA TYR A 72 -32.34 -10.79 -13.53
C TYR A 72 -30.91 -10.41 -13.95
N ILE A 73 -30.65 -10.29 -15.25
CA ILE A 73 -29.34 -9.90 -15.78
C ILE A 73 -28.93 -8.53 -15.23
N SER A 74 -29.84 -7.54 -15.29
CA SER A 74 -29.61 -6.18 -14.76
C SER A 74 -29.22 -6.20 -13.28
N ASN A 75 -29.99 -6.92 -12.46
CA ASN A 75 -29.74 -7.03 -11.02
C ASN A 75 -28.41 -7.71 -10.70
N MET A 76 -28.10 -8.81 -11.39
CA MET A 76 -26.84 -9.52 -11.18
C MET A 76 -25.63 -8.70 -11.64
N VAL A 77 -25.73 -7.96 -12.74
CA VAL A 77 -24.67 -7.03 -13.19
C VAL A 77 -24.44 -5.94 -12.15
N ASN A 78 -25.49 -5.40 -11.54
CA ASN A 78 -25.37 -4.42 -10.45
C ASN A 78 -24.64 -5.01 -9.24
N LEU A 79 -24.96 -6.25 -8.86
CA LEU A 79 -24.30 -6.95 -7.76
C LEU A 79 -22.81 -7.17 -8.06
N ILE A 80 -22.48 -7.67 -9.25
CA ILE A 80 -21.09 -7.88 -9.70
C ILE A 80 -20.32 -6.57 -9.68
N TYR A 81 -20.92 -5.48 -10.18
CA TYR A 81 -20.32 -4.16 -10.17
C TYR A 81 -20.00 -3.67 -8.75
N GLN A 82 -20.92 -3.84 -7.81
CA GLN A 82 -20.70 -3.48 -6.40
C GLN A 82 -19.58 -4.33 -5.76
N LYS A 83 -19.59 -5.65 -5.98
CA LYS A 83 -18.54 -6.56 -5.47
C LYS A 83 -17.16 -6.16 -5.98
N VAL A 84 -17.02 -5.97 -7.29
CA VAL A 84 -15.75 -5.57 -7.93
C VAL A 84 -15.26 -4.23 -7.43
N ASN A 85 -16.15 -3.24 -7.28
CA ASN A 85 -15.77 -1.94 -6.73
C ASN A 85 -15.32 -2.03 -5.27
N ASN A 86 -15.96 -2.87 -4.46
CA ASN A 86 -15.56 -3.07 -3.08
C ASN A 86 -14.21 -3.80 -2.97
N CYS A 87 -14.00 -4.86 -3.76
CA CYS A 87 -12.71 -5.54 -3.84
C CYS A 87 -11.60 -4.60 -4.30
N TYR A 88 -11.83 -3.84 -5.38
CA TYR A 88 -10.86 -2.89 -5.90
C TYR A 88 -10.47 -1.82 -4.86
N LYS A 89 -11.45 -1.26 -4.14
CA LYS A 89 -11.19 -0.33 -3.03
C LYS A 89 -10.33 -0.94 -1.93
N LYS A 90 -10.56 -2.21 -1.56
CA LYS A 90 -9.73 -2.91 -0.56
C LYS A 90 -8.29 -3.08 -1.06
N ILE A 91 -8.11 -3.48 -2.32
CA ILE A 91 -6.78 -3.65 -2.92
C ILE A 91 -6.03 -2.32 -2.97
N GLU A 92 -6.69 -1.22 -3.34
CA GLU A 92 -6.07 0.11 -3.33
C GLU A 92 -5.69 0.56 -1.92
N GLU A 93 -6.54 0.28 -0.93
CA GLU A 93 -6.25 0.58 0.47
C GLU A 93 -5.04 -0.20 0.97
N GLU A 94 -4.99 -1.52 0.75
CA GLU A 94 -3.86 -2.35 1.12
C GLU A 94 -2.56 -1.90 0.43
N ARG A 95 -2.66 -1.54 -0.86
CA ARG A 95 -1.53 -1.00 -1.62
C ARG A 95 -1.03 0.31 -1.01
N ARG A 96 -1.94 1.21 -0.64
CA ARG A 96 -1.59 2.49 0.00
C ARG A 96 -0.88 2.26 1.34
N ILE A 97 -1.42 1.37 2.18
CA ILE A 97 -0.81 1.04 3.48
C ILE A 97 0.61 0.50 3.29
N LYS A 98 0.82 -0.43 2.35
CA LYS A 98 2.15 -0.99 2.06
C LYS A 98 3.15 0.07 1.58
N ILE A 99 2.72 1.00 0.73
CA ILE A 99 3.56 2.11 0.25
C ILE A 99 3.98 3.00 1.43
N GLU A 100 3.04 3.37 2.31
CA GLU A 100 3.35 4.21 3.46
C GLU A 100 4.28 3.51 4.46
N GLU A 101 4.12 2.19 4.65
CA GLU A 101 5.02 1.37 5.45
C GLU A 101 6.44 1.34 4.88
N GLN A 102 6.59 1.14 3.56
CA GLN A 102 7.88 1.18 2.88
C GLN A 102 8.54 2.56 2.99
N LYS A 103 7.79 3.65 2.78
CA LYS A 103 8.30 5.02 2.97
C LYS A 103 8.72 5.31 4.39
N ARG A 104 7.98 4.80 5.39
CA ARG A 104 8.39 4.87 6.80
C ARG A 104 9.71 4.16 7.01
N ARG A 105 9.88 2.94 6.48
CA ARG A 105 11.13 2.17 6.58
C ARG A 105 12.31 2.90 5.93
N ILE A 106 12.12 3.56 4.79
CA ILE A 106 13.14 4.40 4.16
C ILE A 106 13.58 5.56 5.07
N ARG A 107 12.64 6.22 5.74
CA ARG A 107 12.96 7.30 6.70
C ARG A 107 13.78 6.76 7.88
N GLU A 108 13.36 5.65 8.49
CA GLU A 108 14.06 5.01 9.60
C GLU A 108 15.50 4.59 9.20
N ILE A 109 15.66 4.05 7.99
CA ILE A 109 16.97 3.70 7.44
C ILE A 109 17.85 4.96 7.26
N ASN A 110 17.31 6.01 6.65
CA ASN A 110 18.03 7.26 6.44
C ASN A 110 18.46 7.90 7.78
N GLU A 111 17.58 7.90 8.78
CA GLU A 111 17.88 8.38 10.12
C GLU A 111 19.05 7.61 10.74
N LYS A 112 19.03 6.28 10.65
CA LYS A 112 20.11 5.42 11.17
C LYS A 112 21.45 5.65 10.44
N ILE A 113 21.42 5.78 9.12
CA ILE A 113 22.61 6.14 8.32
C ILE A 113 23.18 7.49 8.76
N LEU A 114 22.32 8.48 9.02
CA LEU A 114 22.75 9.79 9.51
C LEU A 114 23.35 9.72 10.92
N VAL A 115 22.82 8.89 11.81
CA VAL A 115 23.41 8.64 13.13
C VAL A 115 24.80 8.04 12.99
N TYR A 116 24.97 7.03 12.14
CA TYR A 116 26.29 6.46 11.86
C TYR A 116 27.24 7.49 11.27
N LYS A 117 26.79 8.31 10.31
CA LYS A 117 27.59 9.43 9.78
C LYS A 117 28.04 10.40 10.87
N LYS A 118 27.16 10.74 11.83
CA LYS A 118 27.51 11.58 12.99
C LYS A 118 28.57 10.92 13.86
N ILE A 119 28.50 9.60 14.08
CA ILE A 119 29.53 8.86 14.83
C ILE A 119 30.88 8.97 14.10
N PHE A 120 30.94 8.67 12.80
CA PHE A 120 32.18 8.79 12.02
C PHE A 120 32.76 10.21 12.10
N LYS A 121 31.92 11.23 11.89
CA LYS A 121 32.36 12.62 11.92
C LYS A 121 32.81 13.08 13.31
N ASN A 122 32.02 12.84 14.34
CA ASN A 122 32.23 13.46 15.64
C ASN A 122 33.17 12.65 16.54
N ILE A 123 33.18 11.32 16.40
CA ILE A 123 33.98 10.43 17.26
C ILE A 123 35.29 10.03 16.58
N PHE A 124 35.27 9.83 15.27
CA PHE A 124 36.44 9.40 14.50
C PHE A 124 37.05 10.50 13.63
N ASN A 125 36.43 11.69 13.56
CA ASN A 125 36.84 12.79 12.70
C ASN A 125 36.94 12.40 11.21
N GLU A 126 36.08 11.47 10.77
CA GLU A 126 36.04 10.94 9.42
C GLU A 126 34.79 11.43 8.69
N ASN A 127 34.99 12.05 7.52
CA ASN A 127 33.89 12.38 6.62
C ASN A 127 33.66 11.21 5.67
N ILE A 128 32.67 10.39 5.99
CA ILE A 128 32.21 9.33 5.09
C ILE A 128 31.14 9.86 4.14
N ASP A 129 31.22 9.44 2.88
CA ASP A 129 30.11 9.58 1.96
C ASP A 129 29.09 8.49 2.26
N VAL A 130 27.82 8.87 2.32
CA VAL A 130 26.72 7.94 2.64
C VAL A 130 25.60 8.17 1.65
N TYR A 131 25.01 7.08 1.19
CA TYR A 131 23.87 7.11 0.31
C TYR A 131 22.60 7.39 1.11
N ILE A 132 21.86 8.44 0.74
CA ILE A 132 20.55 8.75 1.29
C ILE A 132 19.50 8.23 0.32
N LEU A 133 18.61 7.38 0.82
CA LEU A 133 17.60 6.68 0.04
C LEU A 133 16.52 7.63 -0.44
N SER A 134 16.04 7.38 -1.65
CA SER A 134 14.90 8.07 -2.27
C SER A 134 13.58 7.39 -1.89
N ASP A 135 12.53 8.17 -1.60
CA ASP A 135 11.18 7.67 -1.26
C ASP A 135 10.23 7.60 -2.48
N LYS A 136 10.80 7.63 -3.68
CA LYS A 136 10.05 7.48 -4.94
C LYS A 136 9.45 6.09 -5.06
N LEU A 137 8.17 6.05 -5.44
CA LEU A 137 7.34 4.86 -5.56
C LEU A 137 7.93 3.74 -6.42
N GLU A 138 8.60 4.09 -7.51
CA GLU A 138 9.11 3.13 -8.51
C GLU A 138 10.25 2.26 -7.97
N ASP A 139 10.95 2.72 -6.94
CA ASP A 139 12.22 2.13 -6.50
C ASP A 139 12.20 1.66 -5.03
N LEU A 140 11.08 1.81 -4.30
CA LEU A 140 11.01 1.63 -2.83
C LEU A 140 11.70 0.35 -2.34
N ASP A 141 11.37 -0.81 -2.90
CA ASP A 141 11.97 -2.09 -2.48
C ASP A 141 13.47 -2.17 -2.77
N SER A 142 13.91 -1.61 -3.90
CA SER A 142 15.33 -1.60 -4.26
C SER A 142 16.12 -0.64 -3.37
N GLU A 143 15.54 0.50 -3.02
CA GLU A 143 16.15 1.49 -2.13
C GLU A 143 16.26 0.93 -0.71
N ILE A 144 15.20 0.30 -0.18
CA ILE A 144 15.24 -0.37 1.13
C ILE A 144 16.39 -1.38 1.18
N LYS A 145 16.51 -2.26 0.17
CA LYS A 145 17.60 -3.25 0.13
C LYS A 145 18.99 -2.60 0.11
N LYS A 146 19.19 -1.55 -0.69
CA LYS A 146 20.46 -0.81 -0.72
C LYS A 146 20.77 -0.20 0.65
N GLY A 147 19.78 0.40 1.30
CA GLY A 147 19.95 1.02 2.60
C GLY A 147 20.21 0.03 3.72
N GLU A 148 19.59 -1.15 3.69
CA GLU A 148 19.88 -2.24 4.63
C GLU A 148 21.33 -2.72 4.49
N SER A 149 21.80 -2.94 3.27
CA SER A 149 23.20 -3.29 3.01
C SER A 149 24.16 -2.19 3.46
N GLU A 150 23.80 -0.91 3.27
CA GLU A 150 24.62 0.21 3.72
C GLU A 150 24.67 0.31 5.25
N ILE A 151 23.54 0.11 5.94
CA ILE A 151 23.48 0.02 7.40
C ILE A 151 24.34 -1.13 7.91
N GLU A 152 24.24 -2.31 7.31
CA GLU A 152 25.03 -3.48 7.69
C GLU A 152 26.52 -3.20 7.55
N ARG A 153 26.94 -2.67 6.40
CA ARG A 153 28.33 -2.27 6.13
C ARG A 153 28.84 -1.27 7.18
N LEU A 154 28.09 -0.20 7.44
CA LEU A 154 28.48 0.82 8.42
C LEU A 154 28.51 0.27 9.84
N ASN A 155 27.53 -0.56 10.20
CA ASN A 155 27.44 -1.22 11.50
C ASN A 155 28.65 -2.14 11.73
N ASP A 156 29.07 -2.92 10.75
CA ASP A 156 30.24 -3.81 10.89
C ASP A 156 31.53 -3.02 11.10
N ILE A 157 31.72 -1.93 10.35
CA ILE A 157 32.86 -1.03 10.55
C ILE A 157 32.82 -0.44 11.95
N LEU A 158 31.67 0.07 12.41
CA LEU A 158 31.54 0.65 13.73
C LEU A 158 31.71 -0.39 14.85
N LYS A 159 31.18 -1.61 14.70
CA LYS A 159 31.38 -2.70 15.66
C LYS A 159 32.86 -3.06 15.80
N SER A 160 33.61 -3.10 14.70
CA SER A 160 35.05 -3.39 14.75
C SER A 160 35.86 -2.33 15.52
N ARG A 161 35.35 -1.10 15.61
CA ARG A 161 36.05 0.05 16.21
C ARG A 161 35.57 0.41 17.62
N VAL A 162 34.27 0.25 17.86
CA VAL A 162 33.59 0.61 19.12
C VAL A 162 33.37 -0.62 20.01
N GLY A 163 33.30 -1.82 19.41
CA GLY A 163 33.04 -3.06 20.13
C GLY A 163 31.62 -3.15 20.65
N SER A 164 31.46 -3.69 21.86
CA SER A 164 30.18 -3.86 22.54
C SER A 164 29.44 -2.55 22.84
N ASN A 165 30.16 -1.42 22.88
CA ASN A 165 29.59 -0.12 23.26
C ASN A 165 28.83 0.58 22.14
N LEU A 166 28.73 -0.01 20.94
CA LEU A 166 28.11 0.64 19.78
C LEU A 166 26.65 0.99 20.03
N GLU A 167 25.88 0.09 20.65
CA GLU A 167 24.46 0.33 20.87
C GLU A 167 24.22 1.52 21.82
N LEU A 168 24.98 1.59 22.91
CA LEU A 168 24.95 2.73 23.82
C LEU A 168 25.41 4.02 23.14
N LEU A 169 26.45 3.95 22.31
CA LEU A 169 26.93 5.11 21.55
C LEU A 169 25.85 5.63 20.58
N VAL A 170 25.13 4.73 19.90
CA VAL A 170 24.00 5.09 19.03
C VAL A 170 22.93 5.80 19.85
N LYS A 171 22.50 5.23 20.98
CA LYS A 171 21.52 5.86 21.89
C LYS A 171 21.96 7.25 22.35
N LEU A 172 23.23 7.42 22.70
CA LEU A 172 23.80 8.71 23.10
C LEU A 172 23.69 9.75 21.97
N ILE A 173 23.98 9.37 20.73
CA ILE A 173 23.93 10.29 19.58
C ILE A 173 22.49 10.60 19.16
N GLU A 174 21.56 9.66 19.33
CA GLU A 174 20.14 9.83 19.03
C GLU A 174 19.47 10.75 20.05
N ASN A 175 19.68 10.50 21.34
CA ASN A 175 18.98 11.18 22.43
C ASN A 175 19.76 12.36 23.03
N ASN A 176 21.05 12.49 22.70
CA ASN A 176 22.03 13.38 23.34
C ASN A 176 22.29 13.09 24.82
N GLU A 177 21.70 12.03 25.38
CA GLU A 177 21.88 11.58 26.75
C GLU A 177 21.70 10.05 26.86
N ILE A 178 22.26 9.47 27.91
CA ILE A 178 22.02 8.09 28.33
C ILE A 178 21.62 8.13 29.81
N GLU A 179 20.50 7.50 30.14
CA GLU A 179 20.11 7.24 31.53
C GLU A 179 20.97 6.11 32.11
N ILE A 180 21.53 6.34 33.30
CA ILE A 180 22.44 5.41 33.95
C ILE A 180 21.71 4.76 35.12
N ASP A 181 21.66 3.43 35.13
CA ASP A 181 21.10 2.61 36.21
C ASP A 181 22.11 1.55 36.66
N GLN A 182 21.71 0.67 37.59
CA GLN A 182 22.60 -0.38 38.10
C GLN A 182 22.90 -1.47 37.06
N GLU A 183 22.02 -1.67 36.08
CA GLU A 183 22.15 -2.72 35.08
C GLU A 183 23.14 -2.33 33.98
N ASN A 184 23.15 -1.05 33.59
CA ASN A 184 23.96 -0.53 32.50
C ASN A 184 25.25 0.21 32.94
N LEU A 185 25.45 0.41 34.25
CA LEU A 185 26.55 1.23 34.80
C LEU A 185 27.93 0.87 34.23
N ASN A 186 28.26 -0.42 34.18
CA ASN A 186 29.58 -0.87 33.72
C ASN A 186 29.79 -0.57 32.23
N GLU A 187 28.76 -0.78 31.41
CA GLU A 187 28.81 -0.53 29.97
C GLU A 187 28.93 0.98 29.68
N VAL A 188 28.20 1.81 30.45
CA VAL A 188 28.31 3.27 30.36
C VAL A 188 29.71 3.75 30.77
N ILE A 189 30.30 3.18 31.83
CA ILE A 189 31.68 3.50 32.23
C ILE A 189 32.67 3.16 31.11
N GLU A 190 32.54 1.98 30.49
CA GLU A 190 33.38 1.58 29.36
C GLU A 190 33.19 2.49 28.15
N LEU A 191 31.96 2.92 27.85
CA LEU A 191 31.69 3.90 26.81
C LEU A 191 32.33 5.27 27.13
N ILE A 192 32.21 5.76 28.35
CA ILE A 192 32.83 7.02 28.80
C ILE A 192 34.35 6.94 28.63
N ARG A 193 34.98 5.85 29.06
CA ARG A 193 36.42 5.61 28.88
C ARG A 193 36.80 5.65 27.40
N PHE A 194 36.04 4.96 26.55
CA PHE A 194 36.25 4.97 25.11
C PHE A 194 36.19 6.39 24.52
N LEU A 195 35.16 7.17 24.87
CA LEU A 195 34.96 8.53 24.36
C LEU A 195 36.05 9.50 24.83
N VAL A 196 36.45 9.42 26.11
CA VAL A 196 37.54 10.23 26.65
C VAL A 196 38.87 9.87 25.97
N ASN A 197 39.12 8.59 25.70
CA ASN A 197 40.31 8.16 24.95
C ASN A 197 40.32 8.68 23.50
N LYS A 198 39.16 9.04 22.93
CA LYS A 198 39.04 9.73 21.64
C LYS A 198 39.17 11.25 21.75
N GLY A 199 39.43 11.78 22.95
CA GLY A 199 39.63 13.22 23.19
C GLY A 199 38.32 14.01 23.29
N LEU A 200 37.19 13.33 23.53
CA LEU A 200 35.89 13.99 23.65
C LEU A 200 35.65 14.48 25.08
N ILE A 201 35.13 15.70 25.19
CA ILE A 201 34.76 16.30 26.47
C ILE A 201 33.30 15.94 26.77
N LEU A 202 33.08 15.29 27.90
CA LEU A 202 31.76 14.85 28.34
C LEU A 202 31.27 15.73 29.49
N SER A 203 29.97 16.06 29.46
CA SER A 203 29.30 16.75 30.56
C SER A 203 28.35 15.78 31.25
N LEU A 204 28.46 15.68 32.58
CA LEU A 204 27.57 14.88 33.41
C LEU A 204 26.48 15.79 33.99
N ARG A 205 25.22 15.36 33.90
CA ARG A 205 24.09 16.00 34.57
C ARG A 205 23.40 14.98 35.46
N PHE A 206 23.02 15.39 36.66
CA PHE A 206 22.24 14.58 37.59
C PHE A 206 20.77 14.98 37.47
N SER A 207 19.91 14.03 37.11
CA SER A 207 18.46 14.17 37.20
C SER A 207 18.08 14.24 38.68
N LYS A 208 17.19 15.19 39.02
CA LYS A 208 16.64 15.36 40.38
C LYS A 208 15.49 14.41 40.62
#